data_AF-A0A0L0FS77-F1
#
_entry.id   AF-A0A0L0FS77-F1
#
_cell.length_a   1.000
_cell.length_b   1.000
_cell.length_c   1.000
_cell.angle_alpha   90.00
_cell.angle_beta   90.00
_cell.angle_gamma   90.00
#
_symmetry.space_group_name_H-M   'P 1'
#
loop_
_entity.id
_entity.type
_entity.pdbx_description
1 polymer ?
#
loop_
_entity_poly.entity_id
_entity_poly.type
_entity_poly.pdbx_seq_one_letter_code
_entity_poly.pdbx_strand_id
1 'polypeptide(L)'
;MSTQTEVMTRGDGRTNAQMRPLESEQSPLNRADGSSRFSHGDTSVLVGIYGPVDVAIHKEQIDRTTIEVNVRAKGIPGISERAWEVKLRSVIESLVLGSGFPRTSIVISVQA
;
A
#
# COMPACT_ATOMS: atom_id res chain seq x y z
N MET A 1 4.95 -21.78 45.63
CA MET A 1 4.07 -20.61 45.56
C MET A 1 4.06 -20.16 44.11
N SER A 2 3.09 -20.62 43.34
CA SER A 2 3.03 -20.46 41.88
C SER A 2 2.21 -19.23 41.56
N THR A 3 2.86 -18.13 41.17
CA THR A 3 2.19 -16.93 40.66
C THR A 3 1.59 -17.25 39.30
N GLN A 4 0.27 -17.48 39.26
CA GLN A 4 -0.49 -17.49 38.01
C GLN A 4 -0.55 -16.05 37.49
N THR A 5 0.29 -15.72 36.50
CA THR A 5 0.13 -14.50 35.72
C THR A 5 -1.10 -14.71 34.84
N GLU A 6 -2.23 -14.15 35.24
CA GLU A 6 -3.46 -14.14 34.48
C GLU A 6 -3.23 -13.30 33.20
N VAL A 7 -2.99 -14.00 32.08
CA VAL A 7 -2.74 -13.33 30.80
C VAL A 7 -4.07 -12.80 30.30
N MET A 8 -4.31 -11.49 30.42
CA MET A 8 -5.44 -10.83 29.78
C MET A 8 -5.38 -11.05 28.26
N THR A 9 -6.30 -11.88 27.76
CA THR A 9 -6.47 -12.15 26.32
C THR A 9 -7.51 -11.21 25.72
N ARG A 10 -7.23 -10.74 24.50
CA ARG A 10 -8.15 -9.92 23.70
C ARG A 10 -9.36 -10.75 23.25
N GLY A 11 -10.38 -10.11 22.67
CA GLY A 11 -11.62 -10.78 22.22
C GLY A 11 -11.43 -11.88 21.16
N ASP A 12 -10.25 -11.99 20.57
CA ASP A 12 -9.85 -13.01 19.59
C ASP A 12 -8.81 -13.99 20.15
N GLY A 13 -8.61 -14.03 21.48
CA GLY A 13 -7.71 -14.95 22.16
C GLY A 13 -6.22 -14.59 22.09
N ARG A 14 -5.85 -13.47 21.45
CA ARG A 14 -4.44 -13.04 21.32
C ARG A 14 -3.98 -12.26 22.55
N THR A 15 -2.67 -12.30 22.83
CA THR A 15 -2.07 -11.46 23.89
C THR A 15 -1.96 -10.00 23.43
N ASN A 16 -1.74 -9.07 24.37
CA ASN A 16 -1.57 -7.65 24.05
C ASN A 16 -0.38 -7.37 23.10
N ALA A 17 0.67 -8.20 23.15
CA ALA A 17 1.86 -8.06 22.31
C ALA A 17 1.75 -8.82 20.97
N GLN A 18 0.71 -9.63 20.77
CA GLN A 18 0.61 -10.52 19.62
C GLN A 18 -0.11 -9.86 18.44
N MET A 19 0.60 -9.75 17.31
CA MET A 19 0.05 -9.30 16.03
C MET A 19 -0.94 -10.30 15.42
N ARG A 20 -1.82 -9.84 14.50
CA ARG A 20 -2.66 -10.76 13.72
C ARG A 20 -1.77 -11.60 12.79
N PRO A 21 -2.21 -12.80 12.38
CA PRO A 21 -1.52 -13.58 11.35
C PRO A 21 -1.22 -12.73 10.12
N LEU A 22 0.00 -12.85 9.62
CA LEU A 22 0.52 -12.10 8.47
C LEU A 22 0.70 -13.06 7.31
N GLU A 23 0.14 -12.69 6.16
CA GLU A 23 0.33 -13.42 4.91
C GLU A 23 0.69 -12.43 3.81
N SER A 24 1.64 -12.80 2.95
CA SER A 24 2.01 -12.00 1.81
C SER A 24 2.20 -12.90 0.59
N GLU A 25 1.59 -12.50 -0.50
CA GLU A 25 1.73 -13.13 -1.81
C GLU A 25 2.34 -12.10 -2.75
N GLN A 26 3.39 -12.52 -3.46
CA GLN A 26 4.10 -11.69 -4.42
C GLN A 26 3.60 -12.02 -5.84
N SER A 27 3.46 -11.00 -6.65
CA SER A 27 3.04 -11.09 -8.06
C SER A 27 1.69 -11.80 -8.32
N PRO A 28 0.60 -11.52 -7.57
CA PRO A 28 -0.72 -12.10 -7.86
C PRO A 28 -1.37 -11.57 -9.16
N LEU A 29 -0.91 -10.42 -9.70
CA LEU A 29 -1.44 -9.82 -10.92
C LEU A 29 -0.51 -10.02 -12.11
N ASN A 30 -1.01 -10.68 -13.16
CA ASN A 30 -0.24 -10.95 -14.38
C ASN A 30 0.01 -9.72 -15.27
N ARG A 31 -0.78 -8.65 -15.09
CA ARG A 31 -0.73 -7.44 -15.94
C ARG A 31 0.03 -6.27 -15.32
N ALA A 32 0.32 -6.34 -14.02
CA ALA A 32 1.06 -5.29 -13.34
C ALA A 32 2.56 -5.60 -13.43
N ASP A 33 3.38 -4.57 -13.56
CA ASP A 33 4.84 -4.72 -13.57
C ASP A 33 5.36 -5.21 -12.21
N GLY A 34 4.69 -4.79 -11.14
CA GLY A 34 4.84 -5.36 -9.81
C GLY A 34 3.48 -5.50 -9.13
N SER A 35 3.25 -6.57 -8.39
CA SER A 35 2.06 -6.67 -7.55
C SER A 35 2.34 -7.42 -6.28
N SER A 36 1.56 -7.14 -5.24
CA SER A 36 1.60 -7.90 -4.00
C SER A 36 0.25 -7.86 -3.32
N ARG A 37 -0.14 -9.00 -2.73
CA ARG A 37 -1.24 -9.08 -1.78
C ARG A 37 -0.67 -9.23 -0.39
N PHE A 38 -1.19 -8.44 0.54
CA PHE A 38 -0.80 -8.46 1.94
C PHE A 38 -2.04 -8.59 2.82
N SER A 39 -2.04 -9.59 3.70
CA SER A 39 -3.14 -9.86 4.61
C SER A 39 -2.67 -9.86 6.06
N HIS A 40 -3.45 -9.22 6.92
CA HIS A 40 -3.20 -9.09 8.35
C HIS A 40 -4.49 -9.45 9.12
N GLY A 41 -4.67 -10.74 9.40
CA GLY A 41 -5.95 -11.33 9.80
C GLY A 41 -7.03 -11.01 8.76
N ASP A 42 -8.17 -10.45 9.20
CA ASP A 42 -9.31 -10.17 8.32
C ASP A 42 -9.10 -8.98 7.35
N THR A 43 -7.96 -8.30 7.43
CA THR A 43 -7.64 -7.15 6.58
C THR A 43 -6.71 -7.59 5.46
N SER A 44 -7.20 -7.67 4.23
CA SER A 44 -6.41 -7.97 3.03
C SER A 44 -6.34 -6.74 2.12
N VAL A 45 -5.16 -6.46 1.55
CA VAL A 45 -4.93 -5.40 0.59
C VAL A 45 -4.18 -5.97 -0.61
N LEU A 46 -4.58 -5.59 -1.81
CA LEU A 46 -3.93 -5.92 -3.07
C LEU A 46 -3.36 -4.64 -3.68
N VAL A 47 -2.09 -4.68 -4.06
CA VAL A 47 -1.38 -3.57 -4.68
C VAL A 47 -0.87 -3.99 -6.06
N GLY A 48 -1.10 -3.15 -7.05
CA GLY A 48 -0.49 -3.25 -8.37
C GLY A 48 0.28 -1.96 -8.68
N ILE A 49 1.53 -2.13 -9.13
CA ILE A 49 2.42 -1.08 -9.58
C ILE A 49 2.56 -1.23 -11.08
N TYR A 50 2.33 -0.12 -11.77
CA TYR A 50 2.57 0.02 -13.19
C TYR A 50 3.74 0.99 -13.30
N GLY A 51 4.79 0.52 -13.96
CA GLY A 51 6.13 1.06 -13.92
C GLY A 51 6.23 2.49 -14.44
N PRO A 52 7.46 3.01 -14.55
CA PRO A 52 7.70 4.33 -15.10
C PRO A 52 7.31 4.32 -16.58
N VAL A 53 6.11 4.82 -16.86
CA VAL A 53 5.58 5.02 -18.21
C VAL A 53 5.74 6.48 -18.62
N ASP A 54 5.85 6.74 -19.91
CA ASP A 54 5.87 8.11 -20.42
C ASP A 54 4.58 8.84 -20.01
N VAL A 55 4.77 10.00 -19.40
CA VAL A 55 3.66 10.79 -18.88
C VAL A 55 3.26 11.86 -19.89
N ALA A 56 1.97 12.17 -19.94
CA ALA A 56 1.50 13.28 -20.76
C ALA A 56 2.12 14.60 -20.26
N ILE A 57 2.46 15.48 -21.21
CA ILE A 57 3.19 16.75 -20.97
C ILE A 57 2.59 17.59 -19.82
N HIS A 58 1.27 17.56 -19.63
CA HIS A 58 0.60 18.33 -18.57
C HIS A 58 0.82 17.80 -17.14
N LYS A 59 1.32 16.57 -16.99
CA LYS A 59 1.57 15.87 -15.72
C LYS A 59 3.04 15.54 -15.52
N GLU A 60 3.90 15.95 -16.46
CA GLU A 60 5.31 15.66 -16.41
C GLU A 60 6.02 16.51 -15.36
N GLN A 61 6.92 15.86 -14.64
CA GLN A 61 7.90 16.53 -13.79
C GLN A 61 9.24 16.43 -14.51
N ILE A 62 9.91 17.57 -14.67
CA ILE A 62 11.14 17.69 -15.48
C ILE A 62 12.33 17.07 -14.73
N ASP A 63 12.30 17.17 -13.41
CA ASP A 63 13.36 16.80 -12.48
C ASP A 63 13.17 15.41 -11.85
N ARG A 64 11.95 14.88 -11.84
CA ARG A 64 11.62 13.62 -11.16
C ARG A 64 10.48 12.84 -11.83
N THR A 65 10.32 11.59 -11.41
CA THR A 65 9.14 10.77 -11.74
C THR A 65 7.89 11.28 -11.03
N THR A 66 6.77 11.38 -11.75
CA THR A 66 5.45 11.65 -11.18
C THR A 66 4.91 10.38 -10.50
N ILE A 67 4.50 10.46 -9.24
CA ILE A 67 3.91 9.31 -8.53
C ILE A 67 2.40 9.51 -8.39
N GLU A 68 1.62 8.61 -8.96
CA GLU A 68 0.17 8.59 -8.86
C GLU A 68 -0.28 7.40 -8.01
N VAL A 69 -0.88 7.68 -6.85
CA VAL A 69 -1.49 6.65 -5.99
C VAL A 69 -3.00 6.74 -6.09
N ASN A 70 -3.63 5.60 -6.39
CA ASN A 70 -5.09 5.45 -6.45
C ASN A 70 -5.52 4.38 -5.44
N VAL A 71 -6.36 4.75 -4.48
CA VAL A 71 -6.92 3.84 -3.47
C VAL A 71 -8.36 3.56 -3.85
N ARG A 72 -8.65 2.31 -4.18
CA ARG A 72 -9.98 1.85 -4.57
C ARG A 72 -10.59 1.02 -3.44
N ALA A 73 -11.72 1.48 -2.94
CA ALA A 73 -12.61 0.67 -2.11
C ALA A 73 -13.54 -0.19 -2.98
N LYS A 74 -14.27 -1.12 -2.37
CA LYS A 74 -15.34 -1.93 -3.01
C LYS A 74 -16.59 -1.09 -3.39
N GLY A 75 -16.42 0.16 -3.80
CA GLY A 75 -17.50 1.11 -4.06
C GLY A 75 -16.98 2.46 -4.56
N ILE A 76 -17.79 3.51 -4.39
CA ILE A 76 -17.41 4.88 -4.75
C ILE A 76 -16.33 5.37 -3.78
N PRO A 77 -15.20 5.91 -4.25
CA PRO A 77 -14.16 6.44 -3.38
C PRO A 77 -14.70 7.63 -2.58
N GLY A 78 -14.52 7.59 -1.27
CA GLY A 78 -14.89 8.64 -0.34
C GLY A 78 -13.70 9.53 0.06
N ILE A 79 -13.94 10.37 1.07
CA ILE A 79 -12.95 11.29 1.61
C ILE A 79 -11.79 10.53 2.29
N SER A 80 -12.11 9.41 2.95
CA SER A 80 -11.15 8.58 3.66
C SER A 80 -10.11 7.96 2.71
N GLU A 81 -10.56 7.44 1.56
CA GLU A 81 -9.68 6.85 0.55
C GLU A 81 -8.74 7.92 -0.03
N ARG A 82 -9.27 9.11 -0.31
CA ARG A 82 -8.45 10.23 -0.81
C ARG A 82 -7.43 10.71 0.22
N ALA A 83 -7.76 10.70 1.51
CA ALA A 83 -6.80 11.00 2.57
C ALA A 83 -5.66 9.97 2.59
N TRP A 84 -5.98 8.68 2.38
CA TRP A 84 -4.98 7.62 2.25
C TRP A 84 -4.13 7.76 1.00
N GLU A 85 -4.70 8.13 -0.15
CA GLU A 85 -3.95 8.39 -1.39
C GLU A 85 -2.88 9.46 -1.17
N VAL A 86 -3.23 10.58 -0.55
CA VAL A 86 -2.29 11.67 -0.26
C VAL A 86 -1.19 11.21 0.68
N LYS A 87 -1.55 10.48 1.74
CA LYS A 87 -0.58 9.97 2.72
C LYS A 87 0.38 8.97 2.11
N LEU A 88 -0.13 7.99 1.36
CA LEU A 88 0.68 6.97 0.69
C LEU A 88 1.60 7.61 -0.36
N ARG A 89 1.09 8.56 -1.14
CA ARG A 89 1.90 9.30 -2.12
C ARG A 89 3.09 9.98 -1.45
N SER A 90 2.86 10.72 -0.37
CA SER A 90 3.94 11.41 0.36
C SER A 90 5.00 10.44 0.89
N VAL A 91 4.58 9.27 1.41
CA VAL A 91 5.53 8.24 1.87
C VAL A 91 6.32 7.67 0.69
N ILE A 92 5.65 7.31 -0.41
CA ILE A 92 6.31 6.66 -1.55
C ILE A 92 7.24 7.63 -2.28
N GLU A 93 6.87 8.92 -2.41
CA GLU A 93 7.75 9.97 -2.95
C GLU A 93 9.06 10.11 -2.15
N SER A 94 9.03 9.84 -0.84
CA SER A 94 10.24 9.86 -0.01
C SER A 94 11.11 8.60 -0.14
N LEU A 95 10.54 7.50 -0.63
CA LEU A 95 11.22 6.21 -0.77
C LEU A 95 11.77 5.97 -2.18
N VAL A 96 11.10 6.49 -3.20
CA VAL A 96 11.47 6.30 -4.60
C VAL A 96 12.52 7.33 -5.02
N LEU A 97 13.62 6.85 -5.60
CA LEU A 97 14.64 7.68 -6.26
C LEU A 97 14.10 8.25 -7.59
N GLY A 98 13.23 9.26 -7.49
CA GLY A 98 12.58 9.87 -8.65
C GLY A 98 13.52 10.58 -9.64
N SER A 99 14.74 10.94 -9.22
CA SER A 99 15.73 11.62 -10.07
C SER A 99 16.34 10.76 -11.17
N GLY A 100 16.19 9.42 -11.09
CA GLY A 100 16.69 8.49 -12.11
C GLY A 100 15.84 8.43 -13.38
N PHE A 101 14.57 8.85 -13.32
CA PHE A 101 13.61 8.70 -14.40
C PHE A 101 12.77 9.98 -14.61
N PRO A 102 13.35 11.06 -15.14
CA PRO A 102 12.62 12.29 -15.42
C PRO A 102 11.54 12.05 -16.48
N ARG A 103 10.45 12.83 -16.44
CA ARG A 103 9.32 12.76 -17.39
C ARG A 103 8.62 11.39 -17.49
N THR A 104 8.75 10.58 -16.45
CA THR A 104 8.01 9.32 -16.32
C THR A 104 6.96 9.44 -15.23
N SER A 105 5.98 8.54 -15.24
CA SER A 105 4.98 8.40 -14.19
C SER A 105 4.93 6.96 -13.71
N ILE A 106 4.86 6.76 -12.40
CA ILE A 106 4.59 5.47 -11.77
C ILE A 106 3.19 5.52 -11.19
N VAL A 107 2.36 4.55 -11.58
CA VAL A 107 0.98 4.45 -11.11
C VAL A 107 0.85 3.27 -10.15
N ILE A 108 0.37 3.56 -8.95
CA ILE A 108 0.18 2.60 -7.87
C ILE A 108 -1.30 2.50 -7.57
N SER A 109 -1.87 1.33 -7.83
CA SER A 109 -3.25 1.00 -7.56
C SER A 109 -3.33 0.14 -6.31
N VAL A 110 -4.02 0.62 -5.29
CA VAL A 110 -4.26 -0.07 -4.02
C VAL A 110 -5.74 -0.45 -3.96
N GLN A 111 -6.04 -1.70 -3.64
CA GLN A 111 -7.39 -2.23 -3.50
C GLN A 111 -7.54 -2.95 -2.15
N ALA A 112 -8.56 -2.59 -1.39
CA ALA A 112 -8.92 -3.21 -0.10
C ALA A 112 -10.29 -3.93 -0.18
#